data_AF-A0A562JUB4-F1
#
_entry.id   AF-A0A562JUB4-F1
#
_cell.length_a   1.000
_cell.length_b   1.000
_cell.length_c   1.000
_cell.angle_alpha   90.00
_cell.angle_beta   90.00
_cell.angle_gamma   90.00
#
_symmetry.space_group_name_H-M   'P 1'
#
loop_
_entity.id
_entity.type
_entity.pdbx_description
1 polymer ?
#
loop_
_entity_poly.entity_id
_entity_poly.type
_entity_poly.pdbx_seq_one_letter_code
_entity_poly.pdbx_strand_id
1 'polypeptide(L)'
;MKVPPAQPGSWEDALQKAGDGNKILLFTDKNRDLFGEFIGHRAIGVVYNPEYEQYANYVPTQISRRYDGFIYIEKTRALKPISLPAQIT
;
A
#
# COMPACT_ATOMS: atom_id res chain seq x y z
N MET A 1 -14.91 -1.33 -3.61
CA MET A 1 -14.75 -2.48 -2.70
C MET A 1 -14.33 -1.98 -1.32
N LYS A 2 -14.63 -2.75 -0.27
CA LYS A 2 -14.11 -2.46 1.08
C LYS A 2 -12.78 -3.20 1.22
N VAL A 3 -11.69 -2.46 1.44
CA VAL A 3 -10.39 -3.04 1.74
C VAL A 3 -10.38 -3.43 3.22
N PRO A 4 -9.95 -4.64 3.60
CA PRO A 4 -9.90 -5.04 5.01
C PRO A 4 -8.89 -4.19 5.80
N PRO A 5 -9.02 -4.13 7.14
CA PRO A 5 -8.00 -3.53 8.01
C PRO A 5 -6.59 -4.08 7.72
N ALA A 6 -5.57 -3.30 8.06
CA ALA A 6 -4.19 -3.76 7.92
C ALA A 6 -3.94 -5.00 8.77
N GLN A 7 -3.19 -5.97 8.23
CA GLN A 7 -2.77 -7.14 9.00
C GLN A 7 -1.85 -6.67 10.15
N PRO A 8 -2.04 -7.15 11.39
CA PRO A 8 -1.15 -6.80 12.49
C PRO A 8 0.32 -7.11 12.16
N GLY A 9 1.21 -6.15 12.42
CA GLY A 9 2.64 -6.27 12.11
C GLY A 9 3.02 -6.03 10.65
N SER A 10 2.06 -5.69 9.78
CA SER A 10 2.35 -5.24 8.41
C SER A 10 2.84 -3.80 8.37
N TRP A 11 3.42 -3.41 7.22
CA TRP A 11 3.84 -2.04 6.97
C TRP A 11 2.67 -1.05 7.10
N GLU A 12 1.50 -1.40 6.57
CA GLU A 12 0.30 -0.56 6.67
C GLU A 12 -0.20 -0.42 8.12
N ASP A 13 -0.10 -1.48 8.93
CA ASP A 13 -0.45 -1.43 10.35
C ASP A 13 0.52 -0.54 11.14
N ALA A 14 1.82 -0.62 10.84
CA ALA A 14 2.83 0.26 11.43
C ALA A 14 2.56 1.74 11.09
N LEU A 15 2.21 2.04 9.84
CA LEU A 15 1.88 3.39 9.41
C LEU A 15 0.60 3.94 10.06
N GLN A 16 -0.43 3.11 10.28
CA GLN A 16 -1.62 3.51 11.03
C GLN A 16 -1.30 3.81 12.49
N LYS A 17 -0.48 2.97 13.14
CA LYS A 17 -0.06 3.17 14.53
C LYS A 17 0.85 4.37 14.75
N ALA A 18 1.57 4.80 13.72
CA ALA A 18 2.39 6.01 13.74
C ALA A 18 1.58 7.32 13.80
N GLY A 19 0.25 7.23 13.71
CA GLY A 19 -0.68 8.35 13.85
C GLY A 19 -1.63 8.47 12.66
N ASP A 20 -2.65 9.31 12.80
CA ASP A 20 -3.66 9.49 11.77
C ASP A 20 -3.12 10.25 10.54
N GLY A 21 -3.83 10.15 9.41
CA GLY A 21 -3.59 10.94 8.22
C GLY A 21 -2.51 10.41 7.27
N ASN A 22 -2.39 11.13 6.15
CA ASN A 22 -1.46 10.81 5.07
C ASN A 22 0.00 11.01 5.51
N LYS A 23 0.90 10.22 4.93
CA LYS A 23 2.33 10.27 5.27
C LYS A 23 3.20 10.26 4.03
N ILE A 24 4.34 10.93 4.13
CA ILE A 24 5.42 10.86 3.15
C ILE A 24 6.65 10.41 3.90
N LEU A 25 7.26 9.32 3.44
CA LEU A 25 8.54 8.83 3.93
C LEU A 25 9.56 8.95 2.82
N LEU A 26 10.73 9.50 3.14
CA LEU A 26 11.87 9.55 2.24
C LEU A 26 12.96 8.64 2.79
N PHE A 27 13.44 7.73 1.95
CA PHE A 27 14.49 6.80 2.29
C PHE A 27 15.80 7.30 1.68
N THR A 28 16.70 7.72 2.56
CA THR A 28 18.04 8.22 2.24
C THR A 28 19.07 7.23 2.75
N ASP A 29 20.32 7.35 2.31
CA ASP A 29 21.40 6.49 2.79
C ASP A 29 21.58 6.53 4.32
N LYS A 30 21.14 7.63 4.97
CA LYS A 30 21.21 7.80 6.42
C LYS A 30 20.16 6.99 7.21
N ASN A 31 19.02 6.66 6.61
CA ASN A 31 17.92 6.00 7.30
C ASN A 31 17.46 4.69 6.63
N ARG A 32 18.03 4.33 5.47
CA ARG A 32 17.62 3.16 4.70
C ARG A 32 17.66 1.89 5.54
N ASP A 33 18.73 1.70 6.31
CA ASP A 33 18.89 0.50 7.15
C ASP A 33 17.88 0.41 8.29
N LEU A 34 17.35 1.54 8.78
CA LEU A 34 16.30 1.54 9.82
C LEU A 34 14.98 0.89 9.34
N PHE A 35 14.78 0.79 8.03
CA PHE A 35 13.57 0.25 7.40
C PHE A 35 13.90 -0.91 6.44
N GLY A 36 15.09 -1.52 6.61
CA GLY A 36 15.63 -2.56 5.75
C GLY A 36 15.19 -3.98 6.12
N GLU A 37 14.54 -4.19 7.26
CA GLU A 37 14.01 -5.49 7.66
C GLU A 37 12.82 -5.91 6.78
N PHE A 38 12.65 -7.22 6.61
CA PHE A 38 11.48 -7.74 5.89
C PHE A 38 10.22 -7.52 6.71
N ILE A 39 9.23 -6.88 6.10
CA ILE A 39 7.90 -6.68 6.67
C ILE A 39 6.84 -7.05 5.65
N GLY A 40 5.71 -7.58 6.12
CA GLY A 40 4.56 -7.83 5.24
C GLY A 40 4.06 -6.51 4.65
N HIS A 41 4.06 -6.40 3.32
CA HIS A 41 3.60 -5.21 2.61
C HIS A 41 2.43 -5.58 1.72
N ARG A 42 1.31 -4.87 1.87
CA ARG A 42 0.09 -5.14 1.13
C ARG A 42 0.27 -4.93 -0.38
N ALA A 43 -0.04 -5.94 -1.17
CA ALA A 43 -0.10 -5.92 -2.63
C ALA A 43 -1.50 -6.34 -3.09
N ILE A 44 -2.32 -5.38 -3.54
CA ILE A 44 -3.64 -5.62 -4.11
C ILE A 44 -3.55 -5.43 -5.63
N GLY A 45 -3.86 -6.49 -6.38
CA GLY A 45 -3.83 -6.50 -7.84
C GLY A 45 -5.04 -5.83 -8.51
N VAL A 46 -5.12 -5.97 -9.84
CA VAL A 46 -6.18 -5.38 -10.68
C VAL A 46 -7.55 -6.00 -10.40
N VAL A 47 -7.57 -7.30 -10.14
CA VAL A 47 -8.72 -8.02 -9.60
C VAL A 47 -8.35 -8.39 -8.17
N TYR A 48 -9.23 -8.06 -7.23
CA TYR A 48 -9.04 -8.41 -5.82
C TYR A 48 -10.31 -9.03 -5.29
N ASN A 49 -10.21 -10.28 -4.84
CA ASN A 49 -11.27 -10.95 -4.10
C ASN A 49 -10.89 -11.03 -2.60
N PRO A 50 -11.42 -10.11 -1.76
CA PRO A 50 -11.00 -10.00 -0.37
C PRO A 50 -11.27 -11.26 0.46
N GLU A 51 -12.27 -12.08 0.09
CA GLU A 51 -12.60 -13.32 0.81
C GLU A 51 -11.51 -14.38 0.67
N TYR A 52 -10.78 -14.39 -0.44
CA TYR A 52 -9.77 -15.41 -0.75
C TYR A 52 -8.33 -14.91 -0.63
N GLU A 53 -8.10 -13.60 -0.81
CA GLU A 53 -6.75 -13.07 -0.99
C GLU A 53 -6.21 -12.32 0.24
N GLN A 54 -6.98 -12.20 1.32
CA GLN A 54 -6.56 -11.46 2.53
C GLN A 54 -5.23 -11.95 3.14
N TYR A 55 -4.90 -13.24 2.99
CA TYR A 55 -3.66 -13.84 3.51
C TYR A 55 -2.53 -13.90 2.48
N ALA A 56 -2.85 -13.87 1.18
CA ALA A 56 -1.86 -13.94 0.09
C ALA A 56 -1.35 -12.56 -0.34
N ASN A 57 -2.07 -11.50 -0.01
CA ASN A 57 -1.77 -10.14 -0.47
C ASN A 57 -0.79 -9.38 0.43
N TYR A 58 -0.02 -10.07 1.27
CA TYR A 58 1.07 -9.49 2.05
C TYR A 58 2.40 -10.09 1.63
N VAL A 59 3.17 -9.32 0.87
CA VAL A 59 4.45 -9.75 0.32
C VAL A 59 5.57 -9.32 1.27
N PRO A 60 6.42 -10.24 1.76
CA PRO A 60 7.61 -9.88 2.51
C PRO A 60 8.48 -8.92 1.71
N THR A 61 8.65 -7.70 2.22
CA THR A 61 9.30 -6.61 1.49
C THR A 61 10.24 -5.85 2.41
N GLN A 62 11.45 -5.55 1.93
CA GLN A 62 12.33 -4.56 2.55
C GLN A 62 11.95 -3.18 2.00
N ILE A 63 11.11 -2.44 2.72
CA ILE A 63 10.41 -1.24 2.19
C ILE A 63 11.40 -0.20 1.65
N SER A 64 12.40 0.16 2.45
CA SER A 64 13.37 1.18 2.07
C SER A 64 14.37 0.72 1.01
N ARG A 65 14.44 -0.58 0.71
CA ARG A 65 15.25 -1.10 -0.40
C ARG A 65 14.45 -1.22 -1.68
N ARG A 66 13.13 -1.36 -1.57
CA ARG A 66 12.20 -1.40 -2.71
C ARG A 66 11.86 -0.02 -3.26
N TYR A 67 11.81 0.99 -2.39
CA TYR A 67 11.41 2.35 -2.75
C TYR A 67 12.40 3.39 -2.22
N ASP A 68 12.61 4.49 -2.95
CA ASP A 68 13.36 5.66 -2.47
C ASP A 68 12.48 6.65 -1.70
N GLY A 69 11.15 6.58 -1.92
CA GLY A 69 10.15 7.33 -1.17
C GLY A 69 8.82 6.60 -1.19
N PHE A 70 8.01 6.82 -0.15
CA PHE A 70 6.73 6.14 0.03
C PHE A 70 5.65 7.14 0.44
N ILE A 71 4.54 7.15 -0.31
CA ILE A 71 3.36 7.97 0.00
C ILE A 71 2.28 7.04 0.52
N TYR A 72 1.86 7.27 1.76
CA TYR A 72 0.75 6.59 2.39
C TYR A 72 -0.48 7.49 2.37
N ILE A 73 -1.54 7.03 1.71
CA ILE A 73 -2.85 7.67 1.73
C ILE A 73 -3.76 6.79 2.58
N GLU A 74 -4.14 7.30 3.76
CA GLU A 74 -4.85 6.51 4.76
C GLU A 74 -6.23 6.05 4.27
N LYS A 75 -6.95 6.95 3.58
CA LYS A 75 -8.30 6.72 3.08
C LYS A 75 -8.32 6.93 1.59
N THR A 76 -8.62 5.87 0.86
CA THR A 76 -8.83 5.88 -0.59
C THR A 76 -10.27 5.55 -0.92
N ARG A 77 -10.67 5.83 -2.15
CA ARG A 77 -11.97 5.44 -2.71
C ARG A 77 -11.74 4.76 -4.04
N ALA A 78 -12.72 3.94 -4.46
CA ALA A 78 -12.68 3.33 -5.78
C ALA A 78 -12.56 4.40 -6.88
N LEU A 79 -11.76 4.10 -7.91
CA LEU A 79 -11.65 4.94 -9.08
C LEU A 79 -13.01 5.02 -9.78
N LYS A 80 -13.34 6.20 -10.32
CA LYS A 80 -14.48 6.37 -11.22
C LYS A 80 -13.97 6.15 -12.65
N PRO A 81 -14.62 5.29 -13.45
CA PRO A 81 -14.28 5.16 -14.86
C PRO A 81 -14.36 6.52 -15.56
N ILE A 82 -13.40 6.79 -16.45
CA ILE A 82 -13.48 7.94 -17.34
C ILE A 82 -14.43 7.55 -18.47
N SER A 83 -15.45 8.37 -18.74
CA SER A 83 -16.31 8.18 -19.91
C SER A 83 -15.46 8.37 -21.16
N LEU A 84 -15.24 7.30 -21.93
CA LEU A 84 -14.66 7.42 -23.26
C LEU A 84 -15.69 8.11 -24.16
N PRO A 85 -15.35 9.19 -24.91
CA PRO A 85 -16.24 9.70 -25.93
C PRO A 85 -16.54 8.56 -26.92
N ALA A 86 -17.82 8.43 -27.30
CA ALA A 86 -18.25 7.40 -28.24
C ALA A 86 -17.37 7.45 -29.51
N GLN A 87 -16.94 6.27 -29.97
CA GLN A 87 -16.13 6.15 -31.18
C GLN A 87 -16.83 6.89 -32.32
N ILE A 88 -16.12 7.85 -32.92
CA ILE A 88 -16.52 8.43 -34.21
C ILE A 88 -16.45 7.25 -35.20
N THR A 89 -17.63 6.87 -35.71
CA THR A 89 -17.81 5.82 -36.72
C THR A 89 -17.40 6.33 -38.09
#